data_AF-F6J9F2-F1
#
_entry.id   AF-F6J9F2-F1
#
_cell.length_a   1.000
_cell.length_b   1.000
_cell.length_c   1.000
_cell.angle_alpha   90.00
_cell.angle_beta   90.00
_cell.angle_gamma   90.00
#
_symmetry.space_group_name_H-M   'P 1'
#
loop_
_entity.id
_entity.type
_entity.pdbx_description
1 polymer ?
#
loop_
_entity_poly.entity_id
_entity_poly.type
_entity_poly.pdbx_seq_one_letter_code
_entity_poly.pdbx_strand_id
1 'polypeptide(L)'
;LNLRHAHRDLQIYVGAFTYMRNIKLHWDLANLQAKSVLSDELGRMRKSAREVLCSVEEAINLTNLLYTPNRPRAPQPRGQKKRRQAQPVVTYKILPRKLMEKRLQQFNSTLVPLVELHQQATLAARGEDVPPPPDDLMVLEQHALFTKLKFVQYLKSIRKILANQRKSLCKATTHVPKAIQKKL
;
A
#
# COMPACT_ATOMS: atom_id res chain seq x y z
N LEU A 1 10.03 9.80 -9.35
CA LEU A 1 9.00 9.01 -8.66
C LEU A 1 7.69 9.76 -8.71
N ASN A 2 6.64 9.10 -9.17
CA ASN A 2 5.29 9.61 -9.02
C ASN A 2 4.68 8.96 -7.77
N LEU A 3 4.42 9.75 -6.73
CA LEU A 3 3.93 9.25 -5.44
C LEU A 3 2.59 8.51 -5.56
N ARG A 4 1.74 8.87 -6.53
CA ARG A 4 0.46 8.18 -6.77
C ARG A 4 0.66 6.76 -7.31
N HIS A 5 1.71 6.54 -8.11
CA HIS A 5 2.06 5.20 -8.56
C HIS A 5 2.64 4.38 -7.41
N ALA A 6 3.54 5.00 -6.62
CA ALA A 6 4.12 4.36 -5.44
C ALA A 6 3.05 3.92 -4.43
N HIS A 7 2.08 4.79 -4.19
CA HIS A 7 0.92 4.51 -3.34
C HIS A 7 0.13 3.28 -3.82
N ARG A 8 -0.19 3.22 -5.12
CA ARG A 8 -0.94 2.10 -5.70
C ARG A 8 -0.18 0.77 -5.62
N ASP A 9 1.11 0.77 -5.89
CA ASP A 9 1.94 -0.44 -5.82
C ASP A 9 2.09 -0.92 -4.38
N LEU A 10 2.29 -0.01 -3.42
CA LEU A 10 2.37 -0.34 -2.00
C LEU A 10 1.05 -0.92 -1.47
N GLN A 11 -0.10 -0.42 -1.93
CA GLN A 11 -1.39 -1.04 -1.61
C GLN A 11 -1.44 -2.51 -2.05
N ILE A 12 -0.84 -2.85 -3.20
CA ILE A 12 -0.81 -4.23 -3.70
C ILE A 12 0.06 -5.11 -2.82
N TYR A 13 1.23 -4.64 -2.40
CA TYR A 13 2.07 -5.39 -1.47
C TYR A 13 1.39 -5.59 -0.11
N VAL A 14 0.73 -4.57 0.44
CA VAL A 14 -0.08 -4.69 1.66
C VAL A 14 -1.19 -5.73 1.48
N GLY A 15 -1.88 -5.70 0.34
CA GLY A 15 -2.90 -6.68 -0.02
C GLY A 15 -2.34 -8.10 -0.09
N ALA A 16 -1.27 -8.30 -0.85
CA ALA A 16 -0.62 -9.60 -1.03
C ALA A 16 -0.21 -10.23 0.30
N PHE A 17 0.50 -9.48 1.17
CA PHE A 17 0.89 -9.99 2.49
C PHE A 17 -0.32 -10.26 3.39
N THR A 18 -1.39 -9.48 3.28
CA THR A 18 -2.63 -9.72 4.03
C THR A 18 -3.30 -11.03 3.59
N TYR A 19 -3.38 -11.26 2.29
CA TYR A 19 -4.03 -12.45 1.72
C TYR A 19 -3.27 -13.70 2.11
N MET A 20 -1.96 -13.74 1.83
CA MET A 20 -1.10 -14.86 2.19
C MET A 20 -1.10 -15.14 3.70
N ARG A 21 -1.07 -14.09 4.54
CA ARG A 21 -1.12 -14.27 5.99
C ARG A 21 -2.41 -14.95 6.44
N ASN A 22 -3.56 -14.51 5.93
CA ASN A 22 -4.84 -15.08 6.33
C ASN A 22 -4.96 -16.54 5.91
N ILE A 23 -4.49 -16.88 4.70
CA ILE A 23 -4.42 -18.26 4.23
C ILE A 23 -3.55 -19.10 5.15
N LYS A 24 -2.32 -18.66 5.43
CA LYS A 24 -1.40 -19.41 6.29
C LYS A 24 -1.94 -19.55 7.71
N LEU A 25 -2.50 -18.48 8.28
CA LEU A 25 -3.07 -18.50 9.62
C LEU A 25 -4.27 -19.46 9.71
N HIS A 26 -5.11 -19.51 8.67
CA HIS A 26 -6.22 -20.47 8.64
C HIS A 26 -5.70 -21.90 8.64
N TRP A 27 -4.72 -22.22 7.79
CA TRP A 27 -4.13 -23.56 7.78
C TRP A 27 -3.41 -23.91 9.08
N ASP A 28 -2.66 -22.98 9.65
CA ASP A 28 -1.97 -23.13 10.92
C ASP A 28 -2.93 -23.50 12.05
N LEU A 29 -4.06 -22.81 12.14
CA LEU A 29 -5.07 -23.08 13.17
C LEU A 29 -5.82 -24.40 12.92
N ALA A 30 -6.11 -24.71 11.65
CA ALA A 30 -6.81 -25.94 11.28
C ALA A 30 -5.96 -27.20 11.52
N ASN A 31 -4.64 -27.14 11.27
CA ASN A 31 -3.78 -28.33 11.27
C ASN A 31 -2.84 -28.41 12.48
N LEU A 32 -2.34 -27.28 12.96
CA LEU A 32 -1.35 -27.23 14.05
C LEU A 32 -1.92 -26.71 15.36
N GLN A 33 -3.12 -26.10 15.34
CA GLN A 33 -3.71 -25.36 16.46
C GLN A 33 -2.77 -24.27 17.03
N ALA A 34 -1.79 -23.82 16.24
CA ALA A 34 -0.74 -22.91 16.63
C ALA A 34 -0.29 -22.05 15.45
N LYS A 35 0.29 -20.87 15.70
CA LYS A 35 0.78 -19.97 14.65
C LYS A 35 2.19 -20.36 14.21
N SER A 36 2.41 -20.51 12.92
CA SER A 36 3.73 -20.78 12.35
C SER A 36 4.59 -19.51 12.22
N VAL A 37 5.90 -19.72 12.13
CA VAL A 37 6.89 -18.66 11.86
C VAL A 37 6.55 -17.90 10.56
N LEU A 38 6.05 -18.60 9.54
CA LEU A 38 5.66 -17.98 8.27
C LEU A 38 4.50 -16.99 8.45
N SER A 39 3.47 -17.36 9.23
CA SER A 39 2.32 -16.49 9.52
C SER A 39 2.76 -15.20 10.23
N ASP A 40 3.70 -15.32 11.16
CA ASP A 40 4.28 -14.17 11.86
C ASP A 40 5.15 -13.31 10.94
N GLU A 41 5.96 -13.92 10.07
CA GLU A 41 6.77 -13.20 9.08
C GLU A 41 5.89 -12.43 8.08
N LEU A 42 4.82 -13.05 7.57
CA LEU A 42 3.84 -12.37 6.73
C LEU A 42 3.16 -11.21 7.46
N GLY A 43 2.94 -11.35 8.78
CA GLY A 43 2.48 -10.26 9.65
C GLY A 43 3.45 -9.09 9.70
N ARG A 44 4.75 -9.36 9.88
CA ARG A 44 5.82 -8.34 9.86
C ARG A 44 5.93 -7.66 8.50
N MET A 45 5.90 -8.43 7.42
CA MET A 45 5.95 -7.90 6.05
C MET A 45 4.76 -6.99 5.73
N ARG A 46 3.54 -7.39 6.12
CA ARG A 46 2.35 -6.56 6.02
C ARG A 46 2.51 -5.24 6.78
N LYS A 47 3.02 -5.29 8.02
CA LYS A 47 3.24 -4.09 8.85
C LYS A 47 4.25 -3.15 8.18
N SER A 48 5.38 -3.67 7.74
CA SER A 48 6.41 -2.89 7.05
C SER A 48 5.87 -2.23 5.76
N ALA A 49 5.13 -2.98 4.93
CA ALA A 49 4.50 -2.42 3.74
C ALA A 49 3.49 -1.31 4.07
N ARG A 50 2.72 -1.46 5.16
CA ARG A 50 1.76 -0.45 5.61
C ARG A 50 2.44 0.81 6.12
N GLU A 51 3.55 0.68 6.86
CA GLU A 51 4.31 1.84 7.33
C GLU A 51 4.82 2.68 6.16
N VAL A 52 5.41 2.05 5.14
CA VAL A 52 5.86 2.76 3.93
C VAL A 52 4.69 3.37 3.17
N LEU A 53 3.57 2.65 3.04
CA LEU A 53 2.35 3.18 2.42
C LEU A 53 1.87 4.45 3.14
N CYS A 54 1.80 4.44 4.48
CA CYS A 54 1.41 5.59 5.28
C CYS A 54 2.38 6.77 5.08
N SER A 55 3.69 6.55 5.02
CA SER A 55 4.65 7.63 4.72
C SER A 55 4.43 8.24 3.33
N VAL A 56 4.05 7.43 2.33
CA VAL A 56 3.71 7.94 0.99
C VAL A 56 2.39 8.72 1.02
N GLU A 57 1.38 8.25 1.75
CA GLU A 57 0.11 8.95 1.94
C GLU A 57 0.30 10.33 2.60
N GLU A 58 1.14 10.39 3.64
CA GLU A 58 1.51 11.63 4.31
C GLU A 58 2.22 12.60 3.35
N ALA A 59 3.20 12.12 2.58
CA ALA A 59 3.88 12.94 1.57
C ALA A 59 2.93 13.47 0.48
N ILE A 60 1.98 12.64 0.03
CA ILE A 60 0.93 13.05 -0.91
C ILE A 60 0.05 14.14 -0.28
N ASN A 61 -0.38 13.97 0.97
CA ASN A 61 -1.23 14.95 1.64
C ASN A 61 -0.49 16.29 1.83
N LEU A 62 0.75 16.27 2.30
CA LEU A 62 1.59 17.46 2.44
C LEU A 62 1.78 18.19 1.10
N THR A 63 2.12 17.47 0.03
CA THR A 63 2.31 18.09 -1.29
C THR A 63 1.01 18.67 -1.85
N ASN A 64 -0.13 18.03 -1.66
CA ASN A 64 -1.40 18.60 -2.13
C ASN A 64 -1.87 19.79 -1.28
N LEU A 65 -1.55 19.83 0.02
CA LEU A 65 -1.80 21.01 0.86
C LEU A 65 -0.94 22.21 0.42
N LEU A 66 0.29 21.98 -0.02
CA LEU A 66 1.21 23.03 -0.46
C LEU A 66 0.91 23.56 -1.87
N TYR A 67 0.36 22.73 -2.75
CA TYR A 67 0.14 23.05 -4.18
C TYR A 67 -1.34 23.14 -4.58
N THR A 68 -2.29 23.00 -3.67
CA THR A 68 -3.67 23.39 -3.97
C THR A 68 -3.69 24.90 -4.13
N PRO A 69 -4.07 25.45 -5.30
CA PRO A 69 -4.29 26.88 -5.41
C PRO A 69 -5.30 27.22 -4.32
N ASN A 70 -5.02 28.28 -3.55
CA ASN A 70 -6.03 28.95 -2.73
C ASN A 70 -7.19 29.32 -3.65
N ARG A 71 -8.10 28.39 -3.92
CA ARG A 71 -9.37 28.69 -4.56
C ARG A 71 -10.03 29.65 -3.58
N PRO A 72 -10.36 30.89 -3.99
CA PRO A 72 -11.13 31.77 -3.13
C PRO A 72 -12.36 30.98 -2.72
N ARG A 73 -12.48 30.76 -1.42
CA ARG A 73 -13.60 30.09 -0.79
C ARG A 73 -14.84 30.81 -1.31
N ALA A 74 -15.63 30.18 -2.18
CA ALA A 74 -16.85 30.79 -2.67
C ALA A 74 -17.63 31.32 -1.46
N PRO A 75 -18.09 32.58 -1.48
CA PRO A 75 -18.74 33.18 -0.32
C PRO A 75 -19.94 32.30 0.05
N GLN A 76 -19.84 31.62 1.18
CA GLN A 76 -20.94 30.83 1.70
C GLN A 76 -22.11 31.79 2.00
N PRO A 77 -23.34 31.46 1.60
CA PRO A 77 -24.51 32.19 2.09
C PRO A 77 -24.49 32.12 3.62
N ARG A 78 -24.62 33.30 4.25
CA ARG A 78 -24.62 33.47 5.71
C ARG A 78 -25.76 32.67 6.31
N GLY A 79 -25.48 31.44 6.73
CA GLY A 79 -26.47 30.57 7.37
C GLY A 79 -25.84 29.26 7.81
N GLN A 80 -25.87 29.01 9.12
CA GLN A 80 -25.49 27.77 9.81
C GLN A 80 -24.00 27.57 10.12
N LYS A 81 -23.62 27.98 11.35
CA LYS A 81 -22.45 27.51 12.09
C LYS A 81 -22.58 26.02 12.42
N LYS A 82 -22.33 25.13 11.46
CA LYS A 82 -21.87 23.77 11.78
C LYS A 82 -20.37 23.74 11.54
N ARG A 83 -19.63 23.44 12.59
CA ARG A 83 -18.17 23.26 12.65
C ARG A 83 -17.78 22.13 11.70
N ARG A 84 -17.76 22.42 10.39
CA ARG A 84 -17.27 21.51 9.35
C ARG A 84 -15.76 21.45 9.54
N GLN A 85 -15.30 20.43 10.26
CA GLN A 85 -13.92 19.97 10.15
C GLN A 85 -13.64 19.89 8.64
N ALA A 86 -12.64 20.64 8.18
CA ALA A 86 -12.21 20.55 6.80
C ALA A 86 -11.85 19.07 6.57
N GLN A 87 -12.68 18.34 5.82
CA GLN A 87 -12.35 16.97 5.47
C GLN A 87 -10.96 17.04 4.84
N PRO A 88 -9.95 16.31 5.35
CA PRO A 88 -8.67 16.27 4.69
C PRO A 88 -8.99 15.83 3.27
N VAL A 89 -8.56 16.61 2.29
CA VAL A 89 -8.72 16.22 0.89
C VAL A 89 -7.82 15.00 0.72
N VAL A 90 -8.36 13.81 0.98
CA VAL A 90 -7.68 12.54 0.76
C VAL A 90 -7.52 12.45 -0.75
N THR A 91 -6.38 12.93 -1.22
CA THR A 91 -6.11 13.10 -2.65
C THR A 91 -5.63 11.80 -3.28
N TYR A 92 -5.33 10.78 -2.48
CA TYR A 92 -4.94 9.46 -2.95
C TYR A 92 -6.15 8.54 -3.09
N LYS A 93 -6.15 7.71 -4.12
CA LYS A 93 -7.25 6.78 -4.41
C LYS A 93 -6.95 5.44 -3.76
N ILE A 94 -7.88 4.93 -2.96
CA ILE A 94 -7.81 3.56 -2.45
C ILE A 94 -8.13 2.60 -3.60
N LEU A 95 -7.27 1.62 -3.86
CA LEU A 95 -7.52 0.62 -4.89
C LEU A 95 -8.78 -0.18 -4.52
N PRO A 96 -9.81 -0.23 -5.39
CA PRO A 96 -11.00 -1.03 -5.11
C PRO A 96 -10.63 -2.50 -4.97
N ARG A 97 -11.31 -3.21 -4.04
CA ARG A 97 -11.05 -4.62 -3.72
C ARG A 97 -11.02 -5.52 -4.96
N LYS A 98 -12.01 -5.42 -5.86
CA LYS A 98 -12.06 -6.21 -7.10
C LYS A 98 -10.81 -6.02 -7.97
N LEU A 99 -10.29 -4.80 -8.03
CA LEU A 99 -9.11 -4.49 -8.83
C LEU A 99 -7.81 -4.94 -8.13
N MET A 100 -7.80 -4.91 -6.79
CA MET A 100 -6.74 -5.51 -5.99
C MET A 100 -6.69 -7.02 -6.24
N GLU A 101 -7.81 -7.71 -6.07
CA GLU A 101 -7.95 -9.16 -6.30
C GLU A 101 -7.55 -9.52 -7.74
N LYS A 102 -7.98 -8.76 -8.76
CA LYS A 102 -7.55 -8.97 -10.15
C LYS A 102 -6.02 -8.84 -10.33
N ARG A 103 -5.37 -7.93 -9.60
CA ARG A 103 -3.90 -7.83 -9.63
C ARG A 103 -3.24 -8.94 -8.83
N LEU A 104 -3.83 -9.36 -7.73
CA LEU A 104 -3.36 -10.49 -6.93
C LEU A 104 -3.48 -11.81 -7.69
N GLN A 105 -4.46 -11.94 -8.58
CA GLN A 105 -4.58 -13.06 -9.51
C GLN A 105 -3.38 -13.20 -10.46
N GLN A 106 -2.59 -12.14 -10.69
CA GLN A 106 -1.33 -12.27 -11.45
C GLN A 106 -0.27 -13.07 -10.68
N PHE A 107 -0.45 -13.23 -9.37
CA PHE A 107 0.34 -14.11 -8.53
C PHE A 107 -0.32 -15.48 -8.34
N ASN A 108 -1.54 -15.71 -8.88
CA ASN A 108 -2.14 -17.03 -8.84
C ASN A 108 -1.30 -17.97 -9.71
N SER A 109 -0.88 -19.07 -9.10
CA SER A 109 -0.45 -20.26 -9.83
C SER A 109 -1.67 -21.14 -10.05
N THR A 110 -1.64 -22.02 -11.06
CA THR A 110 -2.63 -23.10 -11.24
C THR A 110 -2.81 -23.93 -9.96
N LEU A 111 -1.79 -23.93 -9.09
CA LEU A 111 -1.75 -24.67 -7.83
C LEU A 111 -2.26 -23.87 -6.62
N VAL A 112 -2.29 -22.52 -6.68
CA VAL A 112 -2.67 -21.68 -5.53
C VAL A 112 -3.58 -20.54 -5.97
N PRO A 113 -4.91 -20.70 -5.81
CA PRO A 113 -5.85 -19.61 -6.05
C PRO A 113 -5.88 -18.68 -4.84
N LEU A 114 -4.92 -17.75 -4.77
CA LEU A 114 -4.69 -16.88 -3.61
C LEU A 114 -5.95 -16.15 -3.14
N VAL A 115 -6.77 -15.67 -4.07
CA VAL A 115 -8.01 -14.94 -3.74
C VAL A 115 -9.06 -15.85 -3.12
N GLU A 116 -9.26 -17.05 -3.66
CA GLU A 116 -10.27 -18.02 -3.18
C GLU A 116 -9.89 -18.55 -1.80
N LEU A 117 -8.63 -18.95 -1.62
CA LEU A 117 -8.12 -19.41 -0.33
C LEU A 117 -8.22 -18.30 0.74
N HIS A 118 -7.97 -17.05 0.37
CA HIS A 118 -8.16 -15.92 1.29
C HIS A 118 -9.64 -15.72 1.67
N GLN A 119 -10.55 -15.90 0.71
CA GLN A 119 -11.99 -15.83 0.97
C GLN A 119 -12.41 -16.94 1.94
N GLN A 120 -12.00 -18.18 1.69
CA GLN A 120 -12.24 -19.32 2.59
C GLN A 120 -11.69 -19.05 4.00
N ALA A 121 -10.45 -18.58 4.11
CA ALA A 121 -9.85 -18.22 5.39
C ALA A 121 -10.65 -17.12 6.14
N THR A 122 -11.26 -16.20 5.40
CA THR A 122 -12.08 -15.13 5.97
C THR A 122 -13.44 -15.65 6.46
N LEU A 123 -14.04 -16.61 5.74
CA LEU A 123 -15.27 -17.29 6.15
C LEU A 123 -15.01 -18.19 7.37
N ALA A 124 -13.92 -18.96 7.37
CA ALA A 124 -13.49 -19.75 8.52
C ALA A 124 -13.32 -18.90 9.78
N ALA A 125 -12.71 -17.72 9.65
CA ALA A 125 -12.51 -16.79 10.76
C ALA A 125 -13.83 -16.23 11.33
N ARG A 126 -14.94 -16.35 10.58
CA ARG A 126 -16.30 -16.00 11.03
C ARG A 126 -17.04 -17.19 11.64
N GLY A 127 -16.40 -18.36 11.71
CA GLY A 127 -17.02 -19.60 12.19
C GLY A 127 -17.90 -20.28 11.15
N GLU A 128 -17.80 -19.91 9.87
CA GLU A 128 -18.47 -20.65 8.80
C GLU A 128 -17.72 -21.95 8.50
N ASP A 129 -18.48 -23.00 8.20
CA ASP A 129 -17.93 -24.28 7.77
C ASP A 129 -17.37 -24.14 6.35
N VAL A 130 -16.07 -24.33 6.21
CA VAL A 130 -15.35 -24.22 4.95
C VAL A 130 -14.46 -25.43 4.74
N PRO A 131 -14.16 -25.78 3.48
CA PRO A 131 -13.23 -26.85 3.18
C PRO A 131 -11.88 -26.63 3.89
N PRO A 132 -11.24 -27.69 4.37
CA PRO A 132 -9.92 -27.58 4.96
C PRO A 132 -8.93 -27.03 3.93
N PRO A 133 -8.00 -26.16 4.35
CA PRO A 133 -7.01 -25.59 3.45
C PRO A 133 -6.06 -26.70 2.93
N PRO A 134 -5.64 -26.65 1.65
CA PRO A 134 -4.85 -27.73 1.04
C PRO A 134 -3.50 -27.93 1.72
N ASP A 135 -3.05 -29.19 1.79
CA ASP A 135 -1.82 -29.61 2.48
C ASP A 135 -0.54 -29.09 1.80
N ASP A 136 -0.57 -28.91 0.47
CA ASP A 136 0.58 -28.43 -0.30
C ASP A 136 0.74 -26.89 -0.24
N LEU A 137 0.97 -26.39 0.97
CA LEU A 137 1.30 -24.98 1.22
C LEU A 137 2.75 -24.62 0.92
N MET A 138 3.58 -25.56 0.47
CA MET A 138 4.94 -25.26 0.00
C MET A 138 4.92 -24.20 -1.10
N VAL A 139 3.87 -24.20 -1.93
CA VAL A 139 3.67 -23.20 -2.97
C VAL A 139 3.39 -21.80 -2.36
N LEU A 140 2.65 -21.70 -1.25
CA LEU A 140 2.43 -20.43 -0.56
C LEU A 140 3.73 -19.86 0.05
N GLU A 141 4.59 -20.72 0.60
CA GLU A 141 5.91 -20.32 1.10
C GLU A 141 6.76 -19.71 -0.02
N GLN A 142 6.80 -20.36 -1.18
CA GLN A 142 7.49 -19.84 -2.36
C GLN A 142 6.91 -18.50 -2.82
N HIS A 143 5.57 -18.37 -2.87
CA HIS A 143 4.91 -17.10 -3.18
C HIS A 143 5.24 -16.00 -2.16
N ALA A 144 5.29 -16.33 -0.87
CA ALA A 144 5.66 -15.40 0.18
C ALA A 144 7.11 -14.91 0.03
N LEU A 145 8.05 -15.83 -0.23
CA LEU A 145 9.46 -15.51 -0.48
C LEU A 145 9.63 -14.64 -1.72
N PHE A 146 8.98 -15.01 -2.83
CA PHE A 146 9.02 -14.24 -4.07
C PHE A 146 8.44 -12.83 -3.88
N THR A 147 7.30 -12.72 -3.20
CA THR A 147 6.65 -11.43 -2.92
C THR A 147 7.53 -10.56 -2.02
N LYS A 148 8.16 -11.16 -1.00
CA LYS A 148 9.14 -10.48 -0.14
C LYS A 148 10.32 -9.96 -0.95
N LEU A 149 10.90 -10.77 -1.84
CA LEU A 149 12.00 -10.36 -2.71
C LEU A 149 11.59 -9.18 -3.60
N LYS A 150 10.43 -9.29 -4.28
CA LYS A 150 9.89 -8.23 -5.14
C LYS A 150 9.65 -6.94 -4.36
N PHE A 151 9.08 -7.03 -3.16
CA PHE A 151 8.86 -5.87 -2.30
C PHE A 151 10.17 -5.20 -1.89
N VAL A 152 11.19 -5.97 -1.47
CA VAL A 152 12.50 -5.42 -1.11
C VAL A 152 13.18 -4.76 -2.32
N GLN A 153 13.14 -5.40 -3.49
CA GLN A 153 13.64 -4.83 -4.74
C GLN A 153 12.91 -3.52 -5.10
N TYR A 154 11.59 -3.51 -4.92
CA TYR A 154 10.76 -2.33 -5.15
C TYR A 154 11.15 -1.16 -4.24
N LEU A 155 11.32 -1.41 -2.94
CA LEU A 155 11.77 -0.39 -1.98
C LEU A 155 13.17 0.14 -2.33
N LYS A 156 14.11 -0.73 -2.73
CA LYS A 156 15.44 -0.33 -3.21
C LYS A 156 15.33 0.58 -4.43
N SER A 157 14.45 0.26 -5.38
CA SER A 157 14.20 1.06 -6.58
C SER A 157 13.63 2.44 -6.22
N ILE A 158 12.59 2.50 -5.38
CA ILE A 158 12.02 3.77 -4.88
C ILE A 158 13.12 4.63 -4.25
N ARG A 159 13.91 4.08 -3.35
CA ARG A 159 14.98 4.82 -2.66
C ARG A 159 15.99 5.39 -3.64
N LYS A 160 16.40 4.61 -4.65
CA LYS A 160 17.32 5.07 -5.69
C LYS A 160 16.72 6.23 -6.50
N ILE A 161 15.45 6.11 -6.91
CA ILE A 161 14.75 7.16 -7.67
C ILE A 161 14.65 8.44 -6.84
N LEU A 162 14.25 8.34 -5.56
CA LEU A 162 14.15 9.49 -4.66
C LEU A 162 15.50 10.18 -4.45
N ALA A 163 16.58 9.40 -4.25
CA ALA A 163 17.93 9.95 -4.11
C ALA A 163 18.38 10.71 -5.37
N ASN A 164 18.08 10.18 -6.57
CA ASN A 164 18.38 10.84 -7.83
C ASN A 164 17.57 12.14 -8.00
N GLN A 165 16.26 12.10 -7.71
CA GLN A 165 15.42 13.30 -7.77
C GLN A 165 15.90 14.39 -6.82
N ARG A 166 16.28 14.02 -5.59
CA ARG A 166 16.86 14.97 -4.62
C ARG A 166 18.12 15.63 -5.20
N LYS A 167 19.05 14.85 -5.75
CA LYS A 167 20.27 15.38 -6.37
C LYS A 167 19.97 16.35 -7.51
N SER A 168 19.04 15.99 -8.40
CA SER A 168 18.65 16.85 -9.53
C SER A 168 17.99 18.15 -9.06
N LEU A 169 17.10 18.10 -8.07
CA LEU A 169 16.47 19.29 -7.51
C LEU A 169 17.48 20.22 -6.84
N CYS A 170 18.41 19.71 -6.03
CA CYS A 170 19.45 20.53 -5.42
C CYS A 170 20.36 21.22 -6.45
N LYS A 171 20.69 20.54 -7.57
CA LYS A 171 21.47 21.13 -8.66
C LYS A 171 20.71 22.22 -9.43
N ALA A 172 19.39 22.07 -9.57
CA ALA A 172 18.54 23.08 -10.20
C ALA A 172 18.48 24.36 -9.35
N THR A 173 18.42 24.24 -8.02
CA THR A 173 18.41 25.40 -7.12
C THR A 173 19.72 26.20 -7.15
N THR A 174 20.87 25.54 -7.38
CA THR A 174 22.18 26.22 -7.49
C THR A 174 22.38 26.94 -8.82
N HIS A 175 21.58 26.66 -9.85
CA HIS A 175 21.70 27.24 -11.18
C HIS A 175 20.66 28.32 -11.50
N VAL A 176 19.84 28.76 -10.53
CA VAL A 176 18.96 29.92 -10.72
C VAL A 176 19.84 31.15 -10.99
N PRO A 177 19.79 31.75 -12.18
CA PRO A 177 20.59 32.94 -12.47
C PRO A 177 20.17 34.07 -11.53
N LYS A 178 21.14 34.82 -11.00
CA LYS A 178 20.94 36.07 -10.25
C LYS A 178 20.35 37.20 -11.12
N ALA A 179 19.26 36.95 -11.82
CA ALA A 179 18.64 37.88 -12.76
C ALA A 179 17.31 38.42 -12.23
N ILE A 180 17.17 38.62 -10.91
CA ILE A 180 16.14 39.51 -10.32
C ILE A 180 16.73 40.15 -9.05
N GLN A 181 17.73 41.01 -9.21
CA GLN A 181 18.16 41.96 -8.16
C GLN A 181 18.57 43.33 -8.72
N LYS A 182 18.02 43.74 -9.87
CA LYS A 182 18.10 45.14 -10.31
C LYS A 182 16.73 45.58 -10.83
N LYS A 183 16.24 46.70 -10.28
CA LYS A 183 14.91 47.32 -10.40
C LYS A 183 13.88 46.65 -9.46
N LEU A 184 13.34 47.28 -8.42
CA LEU A 184 13.16 48.71 -8.11
C LEU A 184 13.89 49.14 -6.83
#